data_AF-A0AAD4Z521-F1
#
_entry.id   AF-A0AAD4Z521-F1
#
_cell.length_a   1.000
_cell.length_b   1.000
_cell.length_c   1.000
_cell.angle_alpha   90.00
_cell.angle_beta   90.00
_cell.angle_gamma   90.00
#
_symmetry.space_group_name_H-M   'P 1'
#
loop_
_entity.id
_entity.type
_entity.pdbx_description
1 polymer ?
#
loop_
_entity_poly.entity_id
_entity_poly.type
_entity_poly.pdbx_seq_one_letter_code
_entity_poly.pdbx_strand_id
1 'polypeptide(L)'
;MQRLKYQKPSLVPSSFSSMTLPTHMAKVQSLQTTPLLPIAHLKLSPQLSLNGKLPAEEGNLTAFSGFGLVGFRFSGAARQNQGLMGLFGLSRRTSQEKLNSFEQKLDNLASGYHPWADLILPISRNLPLSDGLWFEVQNSTDTELKEFKIPQNAYRAVLEVYVSFHENDEFWYSNLPNEYIAANNLSGTPGNGPFREFVVSLDGEVVGAVWPFTVIFTGGINPLLWRPITAIGSFDLPTYDIEITPFLGKILDGKSHKFGFNVTNALNVWYIDANLHLWLDKQSTKTEGKLFKHSSLPLVVSLVSDFKGLNGTFLTRTSRSVSSTGWVKSSYGNITTRSIQDFYYSNAMFLGKDGNMQIVNQKIIFNDSVHINLPSSYVHSLTSHKTFPLYLYTDFLGQGNGTYLLITNVDLGFIEKKSGLGFSNSSLRNLQSAEGNMVVKNNLVVSGLGSTQQVYRYDGGKFCYFRHVSSSNCTILYDKVGSKCNKKSLSNLDFVLSRLWPFGARMNFAGLRFT
;
A
#
# COMPACT_ATOMS: atom_id res chain seq x y z
N MET A 1 10.59 72.89 12.58
CA MET A 1 10.94 72.62 13.99
C MET A 1 9.67 72.36 14.78
N GLN A 2 9.67 71.29 15.59
CA GLN A 2 8.81 71.04 16.77
C GLN A 2 7.26 70.95 16.65
N ARG A 3 6.75 69.76 16.98
CA ARG A 3 5.95 69.40 18.20
C ARG A 3 4.55 68.78 17.99
N LEU A 4 4.43 67.57 18.60
CA LEU A 4 3.32 67.00 19.41
C LEU A 4 2.06 66.51 18.63
N LYS A 5 1.43 65.37 18.96
CA LYS A 5 1.00 64.91 20.29
C LYS A 5 0.87 63.38 20.42
N TYR A 6 1.02 62.98 21.68
CA TYR A 6 0.75 61.72 22.35
C TYR A 6 -0.76 61.41 22.44
N GLN A 7 -1.15 60.11 22.40
CA GLN A 7 -2.22 59.56 23.26
C GLN A 7 -2.26 58.01 23.27
N LYS A 8 -2.24 57.46 24.49
CA LYS A 8 -2.73 56.14 25.00
C LYS A 8 -3.33 56.47 26.39
N PRO A 9 -4.08 55.62 27.13
CA PRO A 9 -4.66 54.29 26.85
C PRO A 9 -6.13 54.12 27.39
N SER A 10 -6.76 52.95 27.21
CA SER A 10 -7.76 52.32 28.13
C SER A 10 -8.24 51.00 27.51
N LEU A 11 -7.97 49.84 28.13
CA LEU A 11 -8.63 49.15 29.25
C LEU A 11 -9.64 48.08 28.78
N VAL A 12 -9.34 46.87 29.22
CA VAL A 12 -10.05 45.59 29.05
C VAL A 12 -11.40 45.64 29.80
N PRO A 13 -12.38 44.79 29.43
CA PRO A 13 -12.72 43.72 30.37
C PRO A 13 -12.91 42.35 29.70
N SER A 14 -12.25 41.37 30.32
CA SER A 14 -12.62 39.96 30.37
C SER A 14 -13.93 39.78 31.14
N SER A 15 -14.85 38.95 30.66
CA SER A 15 -15.52 37.89 31.46
C SER A 15 -16.72 37.25 30.73
N PHE A 16 -16.98 36.00 31.14
CA PHE A 16 -18.11 35.10 30.88
C PHE A 16 -18.01 34.24 29.61
N SER A 17 -17.55 32.99 29.70
CA SER A 17 -18.07 31.79 30.40
C SER A 17 -19.07 30.99 29.58
N SER A 18 -18.69 29.74 29.32
CA SER A 18 -19.49 28.53 29.14
C SER A 18 -20.89 28.67 28.53
N MET A 19 -21.06 28.09 27.33
CA MET A 19 -22.29 27.37 27.00
C MET A 19 -21.98 26.19 26.08
N THR A 20 -21.87 25.03 26.70
CA THR A 20 -22.23 23.72 26.14
C THR A 20 -23.70 23.74 25.73
N LEU A 21 -24.03 23.21 24.55
CA LEU A 21 -25.38 22.76 24.19
C LEU A 21 -25.28 21.70 23.06
N PRO A 22 -26.28 20.83 22.88
CA PRO A 22 -26.16 19.41 23.21
C PRO A 22 -26.27 18.50 21.97
N THR A 23 -25.64 17.35 22.07
CA THR A 23 -25.91 16.19 21.22
C THR A 23 -27.29 15.63 21.51
N HIS A 24 -28.26 15.91 20.63
CA HIS A 24 -29.52 15.15 20.60
C HIS A 24 -29.33 13.90 19.74
N MET A 25 -29.00 12.80 20.40
CA MET A 25 -29.17 11.45 19.86
C MET A 25 -30.66 11.11 19.79
N ALA A 26 -31.19 10.90 18.58
CA ALA A 26 -32.45 10.20 18.40
C ALA A 26 -32.20 8.70 18.58
N LYS A 27 -32.71 8.18 19.69
CA LYS A 27 -32.69 6.80 20.13
C LYS A 27 -33.69 5.99 19.30
N VAL A 28 -33.22 5.16 18.37
CA VAL A 28 -34.06 4.09 17.81
C VAL A 28 -33.82 2.84 18.64
N GLN A 29 -34.79 2.52 19.50
CA GLN A 29 -34.90 1.22 20.15
C GLN A 29 -35.14 0.16 19.08
N SER A 30 -34.31 -0.87 19.01
CA SER A 30 -34.67 -2.14 18.38
C SER A 30 -34.67 -3.23 19.45
N LEU A 31 -35.84 -3.85 19.64
CA LEU A 31 -36.06 -4.96 20.54
C LEU A 31 -35.31 -6.21 20.03
N GLN A 32 -34.73 -6.94 20.97
CA GLN A 32 -34.31 -8.33 20.80
C GLN A 32 -35.51 -9.22 20.43
N THR A 33 -35.40 -9.99 19.35
CA THR A 33 -35.94 -11.36 19.27
C THR A 33 -35.08 -12.17 18.28
N THR A 34 -34.62 -13.34 18.72
CA THR A 34 -34.13 -14.46 17.87
C THR A 34 -35.23 -15.53 17.80
N PRO A 35 -35.07 -16.60 17.00
CA PRO A 35 -34.97 -16.65 15.54
C PRO A 35 -36.14 -17.49 14.97
N LEU A 36 -36.39 -17.46 13.64
CA LEU A 36 -36.92 -18.59 12.83
C LEU A 36 -37.14 -18.13 11.37
N LEU A 37 -36.53 -18.86 10.43
CA LEU A 37 -36.82 -18.86 8.99
C LEU A 37 -38.25 -19.38 8.76
N PRO A 38 -39.00 -18.90 7.74
CA PRO A 38 -38.80 -19.39 6.38
C PRO A 38 -38.97 -18.35 5.26
N ILE A 39 -38.49 -18.79 4.09
CA ILE A 39 -38.43 -18.13 2.78
C ILE A 39 -39.84 -17.73 2.30
N ALA A 40 -40.02 -16.46 1.93
CA ALA A 40 -41.18 -16.00 1.16
C ALA A 40 -40.73 -15.02 0.06
N HIS A 41 -41.08 -15.36 -1.18
CA HIS A 41 -40.92 -14.53 -2.38
C HIS A 41 -41.80 -13.26 -2.28
N LEU A 42 -41.21 -12.08 -2.50
CA LEU A 42 -41.96 -10.84 -2.71
C LEU A 42 -41.50 -10.13 -3.99
N LYS A 43 -42.45 -10.00 -4.93
CA LYS A 43 -42.40 -9.17 -6.14
C LYS A 43 -42.23 -7.70 -5.76
N LEU A 44 -41.27 -7.01 -6.37
CA LEU A 44 -41.14 -5.55 -6.32
C LEU A 44 -41.90 -4.91 -7.48
N SER A 45 -42.79 -3.97 -7.15
CA SER A 45 -43.35 -2.99 -8.11
C SER A 45 -42.72 -1.62 -7.79
N PRO A 46 -42.37 -0.78 -8.80
CA PRO A 46 -41.69 0.48 -8.54
C PRO A 46 -42.65 1.68 -8.71
N GLN A 47 -42.93 2.43 -7.64
CA GLN A 47 -43.26 3.86 -7.73
C GLN A 47 -43.02 4.53 -6.37
N LEU A 48 -42.16 5.55 -6.32
CA LEU A 48 -42.35 6.68 -5.41
C LEU A 48 -41.55 7.89 -5.90
N SER A 49 -42.30 8.98 -6.10
CA SER A 49 -41.91 10.31 -6.53
C SER A 49 -41.31 11.10 -5.36
N LEU A 50 -40.26 11.88 -5.63
CA LEU A 50 -39.72 12.88 -4.71
C LEU A 50 -40.38 14.24 -4.99
N ASN A 51 -41.07 14.77 -3.98
CA ASN A 51 -41.46 16.17 -3.87
C ASN A 51 -40.99 16.68 -2.50
N GLY A 52 -40.12 17.70 -2.49
CA GLY A 52 -39.66 18.34 -1.25
C GLY A 52 -38.72 19.51 -1.55
N LYS A 53 -39.22 20.72 -1.34
CA LYS A 53 -38.57 22.02 -1.57
C LYS A 53 -37.33 22.24 -0.69
N LEU A 54 -36.31 22.87 -1.26
CA LEU A 54 -35.20 23.57 -0.59
C LEU A 54 -35.65 24.97 -0.15
N PRO A 55 -35.11 25.51 0.96
CA PRO A 55 -34.86 26.93 1.10
C PRO A 55 -33.36 27.22 0.97
N ALA A 56 -33.07 28.22 0.13
CA ALA A 56 -31.77 28.85 -0.02
C ALA A 56 -31.60 29.94 1.04
N GLU A 57 -30.40 30.04 1.60
CA GLU A 57 -29.84 31.33 2.02
C GLU A 57 -28.45 31.48 1.41
N GLU A 58 -28.29 32.58 0.68
CA GLU A 58 -27.06 33.01 0.03
C GLU A 58 -26.07 33.55 1.07
N GLY A 59 -24.90 32.93 1.14
CA GLY A 59 -23.70 33.49 1.74
C GLY A 59 -22.59 33.51 0.70
N ASN A 60 -22.11 34.70 0.35
CA ASN A 60 -20.97 34.93 -0.55
C ASN A 60 -19.75 34.10 -0.12
N LEU A 61 -19.37 33.11 -0.92
CA LEU A 61 -18.08 32.42 -0.83
C LEU A 61 -17.22 32.84 -2.02
N THR A 62 -16.36 33.81 -1.79
CA THR A 62 -15.19 34.08 -2.61
C THR A 62 -14.33 32.82 -2.67
N ALA A 63 -14.23 32.22 -3.86
CA ALA A 63 -13.42 31.04 -4.13
C ALA A 63 -11.93 31.33 -3.87
N PHE A 64 -11.39 30.76 -2.80
CA PHE A 64 -9.95 30.62 -2.60
C PHE A 64 -9.57 29.18 -2.94
N SER A 65 -8.99 29.01 -4.12
CA SER A 65 -8.43 27.78 -4.64
C SER A 65 -7.06 27.50 -4.00
N GLY A 66 -7.06 26.91 -2.81
CA GLY A 66 -5.90 26.21 -2.26
C GLY A 66 -6.03 24.74 -2.61
N PHE A 67 -5.36 24.28 -3.67
CA PHE A 67 -5.49 22.89 -4.13
C PHE A 67 -4.15 22.14 -4.01
N GLY A 68 -4.00 21.40 -2.92
CA GLY A 68 -3.58 19.99 -3.06
C GLY A 68 -4.79 19.18 -3.55
N LEU A 69 -4.63 17.92 -3.95
CA LEU A 69 -5.77 17.06 -4.29
C LEU A 69 -6.76 17.02 -3.11
N VAL A 70 -7.78 17.88 -3.14
CA VAL A 70 -8.93 17.80 -2.24
C VAL A 70 -9.80 16.70 -2.80
N GLY A 71 -9.83 15.56 -2.11
CA GLY A 71 -10.61 14.39 -2.50
C GLY A 71 -12.07 14.77 -2.77
N PHE A 72 -12.53 14.49 -3.99
CA PHE A 72 -13.96 14.52 -4.28
C PHE A 72 -14.61 13.33 -3.58
N ARG A 73 -15.39 13.58 -2.52
CA ARG A 73 -16.24 12.56 -1.89
C ARG A 73 -17.31 12.11 -2.89
N PHE A 74 -17.11 10.95 -3.50
CA PHE A 74 -18.16 10.24 -4.24
C PHE A 74 -18.71 9.10 -3.37
N SER A 75 -19.81 9.35 -2.66
CA SER A 75 -20.62 8.30 -2.04
C SER A 75 -21.56 7.67 -3.10
N GLY A 76 -21.00 6.79 -3.93
CA GLY A 76 -21.76 5.99 -4.90
C GLY A 76 -21.72 4.52 -4.52
N ALA A 77 -22.77 4.02 -3.84
CA ALA A 77 -22.93 2.60 -3.56
C ALA A 77 -23.14 1.81 -4.87
N ALA A 78 -22.11 1.10 -5.34
CA ALA A 78 -22.26 0.10 -6.39
C ALA A 78 -22.73 -1.23 -5.76
N ARG A 79 -24.06 -1.42 -5.67
CA ARG A 79 -24.63 -2.78 -5.56
C ARG A 79 -24.70 -3.38 -6.95
N GLN A 80 -23.99 -4.48 -7.18
CA GLN A 80 -24.22 -5.31 -8.36
C GLN A 80 -24.41 -6.77 -7.97
N ASN A 81 -25.55 -7.31 -8.42
CA ASN A 81 -26.02 -8.68 -8.24
C ASN A 81 -24.99 -9.72 -8.70
N GLN A 82 -24.66 -10.68 -7.84
CA GLN A 82 -24.06 -11.94 -8.27
C GLN A 82 -25.18 -12.93 -8.61
N GLY A 83 -25.28 -13.28 -9.90
CA GLY A 83 -26.09 -14.38 -10.39
C GLY A 83 -25.23 -15.31 -11.24
N LEU A 84 -25.03 -16.53 -10.73
CA LEU A 84 -24.72 -17.79 -11.42
C LEU A 84 -23.67 -17.80 -12.55
N MET A 85 -22.47 -18.31 -12.26
CA MET A 85 -21.60 -18.97 -13.24
C MET A 85 -21.06 -20.27 -12.61
N GLY A 86 -21.66 -21.39 -13.00
CA GLY A 86 -21.41 -22.72 -12.46
C GLY A 86 -20.36 -23.53 -13.21
N LEU A 87 -19.74 -24.43 -12.45
CA LEU A 87 -19.31 -25.79 -12.79
C LEU A 87 -18.65 -26.04 -14.16
N PHE A 88 -17.34 -25.82 -14.26
CA PHE A 88 -16.43 -26.64 -15.11
C PHE A 88 -15.04 -26.71 -14.48
N GLY A 89 -14.84 -27.56 -13.46
CA GLY A 89 -13.52 -27.69 -12.81
C GLY A 89 -13.23 -29.00 -12.08
N LEU A 90 -14.15 -29.95 -12.02
CA LEU A 90 -14.07 -31.05 -11.04
C LEU A 90 -13.38 -32.35 -11.52
N SER A 91 -12.98 -32.48 -12.79
CA SER A 91 -12.51 -33.79 -13.29
C SER A 91 -10.98 -33.96 -13.48
N ARG A 92 -10.15 -32.93 -13.26
CA ARG A 92 -8.67 -33.01 -13.41
C ARG A 92 -7.86 -32.86 -12.11
N ARG A 93 -8.50 -32.60 -10.98
CA ARG A 93 -7.85 -32.39 -9.67
C ARG A 93 -7.25 -33.67 -9.07
N THR A 94 -7.92 -34.81 -9.24
CA THR A 94 -7.65 -36.02 -8.44
C THR A 94 -6.35 -36.76 -8.78
N SER A 95 -5.83 -36.63 -10.00
CA SER A 95 -4.59 -37.30 -10.42
C SER A 95 -3.33 -36.47 -10.12
N GLN A 96 -3.42 -35.14 -10.24
CA GLN A 96 -2.32 -34.21 -10.01
C GLN A 96 -2.09 -33.94 -8.51
N GLU A 97 -3.15 -33.96 -7.70
CA GLU A 97 -3.06 -33.87 -6.23
C GLU A 97 -2.33 -35.07 -5.63
N LYS A 98 -2.54 -36.29 -6.17
CA LYS A 98 -1.89 -37.51 -5.65
C LYS A 98 -0.38 -37.53 -5.85
N LEU A 99 0.12 -37.12 -7.02
CA LEU A 99 1.57 -37.08 -7.31
C LEU A 99 2.30 -35.96 -6.55
N ASN A 100 1.73 -34.74 -6.51
CA ASN A 100 2.30 -33.64 -5.73
C ASN A 100 2.26 -33.91 -4.21
N SER A 101 1.24 -34.61 -3.71
CA SER A 101 1.14 -34.94 -2.28
C SER A 101 2.18 -35.98 -1.83
N PHE A 102 2.68 -36.82 -2.75
CA PHE A 102 3.63 -37.87 -2.42
C PHE A 102 5.07 -37.34 -2.37
N GLU A 103 5.45 -36.47 -3.31
CA GLU A 103 6.76 -35.79 -3.28
C GLU A 103 6.83 -34.75 -2.14
N GLN A 104 5.75 -33.98 -1.89
CA GLN A 104 5.69 -33.09 -0.71
C GLN A 104 5.71 -33.84 0.62
N LYS A 105 5.15 -35.06 0.68
CA LYS A 105 5.22 -35.88 1.91
C LYS A 105 6.63 -36.34 2.21
N LEU A 106 7.45 -36.63 1.20
CA LEU A 106 8.82 -37.11 1.42
C LEU A 106 9.74 -35.99 1.91
N ASP A 107 9.63 -34.77 1.36
CA ASP A 107 10.41 -33.60 1.80
C ASP A 107 9.96 -33.04 3.16
N ASN A 108 8.66 -33.13 3.48
CA ASN A 108 8.14 -32.73 4.79
C ASN A 108 8.55 -33.70 5.91
N LEU A 109 8.72 -34.99 5.62
CA LEU A 109 9.09 -36.00 6.62
C LEU A 109 10.57 -35.91 7.02
N ALA A 110 11.44 -35.38 6.15
CA ALA A 110 12.87 -35.29 6.40
C ALA A 110 13.32 -33.96 7.03
N SER A 111 12.51 -32.89 6.96
CA SER A 111 12.87 -31.55 7.46
C SER A 111 11.96 -30.99 8.55
N GLY A 112 10.73 -31.52 8.72
CA GLY A 112 9.73 -30.95 9.64
C GLY A 112 9.26 -29.54 9.27
N TYR A 113 9.78 -28.95 8.19
CA TYR A 113 9.55 -27.56 7.80
C TYR A 113 8.53 -27.51 6.65
N HIS A 114 7.24 -27.43 6.98
CA HIS A 114 6.18 -27.35 5.97
C HIS A 114 5.80 -25.90 5.63
N PRO A 115 5.27 -25.62 4.42
CA PRO A 115 5.14 -24.25 3.92
C PRO A 115 3.95 -23.46 4.50
N TRP A 116 3.05 -24.08 5.25
CA TRP A 116 1.81 -23.47 5.75
C TRP A 116 1.85 -23.25 7.26
N ALA A 117 1.23 -22.22 7.80
CA ALA A 117 1.12 -22.07 9.25
C ALA A 117 0.21 -23.17 9.86
N ASP A 118 0.51 -23.60 11.09
CA ASP A 118 -0.37 -24.50 11.87
C ASP A 118 -1.46 -23.72 12.61
N LEU A 119 -1.18 -22.46 12.97
CA LEU A 119 -2.08 -21.57 13.68
C LEU A 119 -1.95 -20.15 13.13
N ILE A 120 -3.09 -19.49 12.91
CA ILE A 120 -3.15 -18.07 12.58
C ILE A 120 -3.85 -17.36 13.73
N LEU A 121 -3.16 -16.42 14.36
CA LEU A 121 -3.70 -15.58 15.41
C LEU A 121 -4.04 -14.20 14.81
N PRO A 122 -5.31 -13.79 14.77
CA PRO A 122 -5.68 -12.46 14.32
C PRO A 122 -5.19 -11.40 15.31
N ILE A 123 -4.48 -10.41 14.78
CA ILE A 123 -3.97 -9.25 15.52
C ILE A 123 -4.81 -8.06 15.06
N SER A 124 -5.99 -7.93 15.66
CA SER A 124 -6.99 -6.89 15.39
C SER A 124 -7.54 -6.31 16.70
N ARG A 125 -8.41 -5.29 16.66
CA ARG A 125 -8.98 -4.66 17.87
C ARG A 125 -9.78 -5.66 18.72
N ASN A 126 -9.85 -5.41 20.02
CA ASN A 126 -10.62 -6.23 20.95
C ASN A 126 -12.12 -5.93 20.84
N LEU A 127 -12.95 -6.99 20.86
CA LEU A 127 -14.40 -6.88 21.04
C LEU A 127 -14.76 -6.49 22.49
N PRO A 128 -15.95 -5.92 22.74
CA PRO A 128 -16.96 -5.52 21.76
C PRO A 128 -16.65 -4.15 21.14
N LEU A 129 -17.09 -3.95 19.91
CA LEU A 129 -17.00 -2.69 19.19
C LEU A 129 -18.32 -2.40 18.46
N SER A 130 -18.67 -1.12 18.34
CA SER A 130 -19.79 -0.66 17.50
C SER A 130 -19.38 -0.43 16.03
N ASP A 131 -18.09 -0.57 15.74
CA ASP A 131 -17.40 -0.31 14.48
C ASP A 131 -16.56 -1.52 14.02
N GLY A 132 -15.71 -1.34 13.01
CA GLY A 132 -14.86 -2.39 12.45
C GLY A 132 -13.72 -2.84 13.38
N LEU A 133 -13.15 -4.01 13.11
CA LEU A 133 -12.04 -4.60 13.89
C LEU A 133 -10.65 -4.06 13.53
N TRP A 134 -10.55 -3.19 12.52
CA TRP A 134 -9.30 -2.58 12.08
C TRP A 134 -8.84 -1.55 13.09
N PHE A 135 -7.54 -1.53 13.39
CA PHE A 135 -6.92 -0.41 14.09
C PHE A 135 -7.02 0.85 13.25
N GLU A 136 -7.16 2.00 13.90
CA GLU A 136 -7.35 3.27 13.23
C GLU A 136 -6.32 4.29 13.73
N VAL A 137 -5.26 4.49 12.96
CA VAL A 137 -4.22 5.49 13.27
C VAL A 137 -4.66 6.85 12.74
N GLN A 138 -4.81 7.81 13.65
CA GLN A 138 -5.33 9.16 13.34
C GLN A 138 -4.24 10.16 12.94
N ASN A 139 -3.00 9.95 13.40
CA ASN A 139 -1.90 10.87 13.14
C ASN A 139 -0.55 10.21 13.47
N SER A 140 0.55 10.89 13.19
CA SER A 140 1.90 10.36 13.37
C SER A 140 2.31 10.06 14.82
N THR A 141 1.61 10.57 15.83
CA THR A 141 1.89 10.29 17.25
C THR A 141 1.06 9.15 17.81
N ASP A 142 0.05 8.71 17.04
CA ASP A 142 -0.86 7.66 17.44
C ASP A 142 -0.20 6.28 17.30
N THR A 143 -0.38 5.43 18.30
CA THR A 143 0.23 4.09 18.33
C THR A 143 -0.79 3.08 18.84
N GLU A 144 -1.19 2.19 17.95
CA GLU A 144 -2.19 1.16 18.21
C GLU A 144 -1.50 -0.08 18.77
N LEU A 145 -2.01 -0.60 19.89
CA LEU A 145 -1.37 -1.70 20.62
C LEU A 145 -2.28 -2.93 20.67
N LYS A 146 -1.69 -4.11 20.49
CA LYS A 146 -2.38 -5.39 20.65
C LYS A 146 -1.58 -6.34 21.52
N GLU A 147 -2.19 -6.72 22.65
CA GLU A 147 -1.69 -7.81 23.49
C GLU A 147 -1.99 -9.17 22.85
N PHE A 148 -1.01 -10.07 22.92
CA PHE A 148 -1.12 -11.42 22.39
C PHE A 148 -0.24 -12.40 23.18
N LYS A 149 -0.55 -13.69 23.06
CA LYS A 149 0.24 -14.79 23.58
C LYS A 149 0.28 -15.91 22.56
N ILE A 150 1.42 -16.55 22.42
CA ILE A 150 1.62 -17.66 21.48
C ILE A 150 1.83 -18.99 22.20
N PRO A 151 1.56 -20.14 21.54
CA PRO A 151 1.97 -21.45 22.05
C PRO A 151 3.48 -21.52 22.24
N GLN A 152 3.92 -22.10 23.37
CA GLN A 152 5.35 -22.16 23.73
C GLN A 152 6.14 -23.17 22.90
N ASN A 153 5.48 -23.94 22.04
CA ASN A 153 6.12 -24.85 21.09
C ASN A 153 6.23 -24.26 19.67
N ALA A 154 5.98 -22.95 19.47
CA ALA A 154 6.17 -22.34 18.17
C ALA A 154 7.65 -22.29 17.78
N TYR A 155 7.97 -22.67 16.53
CA TYR A 155 9.35 -22.64 16.01
C TYR A 155 9.55 -21.66 14.84
N ARG A 156 8.45 -21.13 14.28
CA ARG A 156 8.45 -20.04 13.29
C ARG A 156 7.26 -19.12 13.53
N ALA A 157 7.45 -17.82 13.31
CA ALA A 157 6.41 -16.81 13.39
C ALA A 157 6.59 -15.75 12.30
N VAL A 158 5.54 -15.48 11.51
CA VAL A 158 5.53 -14.43 10.49
C VAL A 158 4.30 -13.55 10.72
N LEU A 159 4.50 -12.24 10.78
CA LEU A 159 3.40 -11.29 10.88
C LEU A 159 3.06 -10.77 9.48
N GLU A 160 1.88 -11.09 8.99
CA GLU A 160 1.32 -10.51 7.77
C GLU A 160 0.52 -9.25 8.16
N VAL A 161 0.81 -8.11 7.52
CA VAL A 161 0.14 -6.84 7.80
C VAL A 161 -0.60 -6.28 6.58
N TYR A 162 -1.73 -5.65 6.86
CA TYR A 162 -2.64 -5.01 5.92
C TYR A 162 -2.73 -3.54 6.29
N VAL A 163 -2.59 -2.65 5.31
CA VAL A 163 -2.64 -1.20 5.53
C VAL A 163 -3.49 -0.55 4.44
N SER A 164 -4.43 0.32 4.85
CA SER A 164 -5.27 1.12 3.97
C SER A 164 -5.30 2.56 4.45
N PHE A 165 -5.16 3.52 3.55
CA PHE A 165 -5.04 4.96 3.86
C PHE A 165 -6.17 5.76 3.21
N HIS A 166 -6.74 6.70 3.95
CA HIS A 166 -7.97 7.42 3.58
C HIS A 166 -7.93 8.88 4.02
N GLU A 167 -8.98 9.64 3.66
CA GLU A 167 -9.16 11.06 4.01
C GLU A 167 -7.92 11.90 3.61
N ASN A 168 -7.24 12.55 4.55
CA ASN A 168 -6.11 13.43 4.26
C ASN A 168 -4.86 12.66 3.76
N ASP A 169 -4.81 11.35 4.00
CA ASP A 169 -3.77 10.48 3.49
C ASP A 169 -4.23 9.62 2.30
N GLU A 170 -5.45 9.77 1.77
CA GLU A 170 -5.86 9.05 0.56
C GLU A 170 -4.92 9.31 -0.64
N PHE A 171 -4.34 10.52 -0.68
CA PHE A 171 -3.44 11.00 -1.73
C PHE A 171 -2.03 11.32 -1.21
N TRP A 172 -1.60 10.68 -0.11
CA TRP A 172 -0.37 11.02 0.62
C TRP A 172 0.87 11.23 -0.27
N TYR A 173 1.01 10.47 -1.36
CA TYR A 173 2.10 10.54 -2.33
C TYR A 173 2.22 11.88 -3.08
N SER A 174 1.18 12.72 -3.00
CA SER A 174 1.10 14.06 -3.58
C SER A 174 1.00 15.18 -2.53
N ASN A 175 1.06 14.83 -1.24
CA ASN A 175 0.96 15.82 -0.15
C ASN A 175 2.17 16.75 -0.12
N LEU A 176 1.90 18.00 0.24
CA LEU A 176 2.89 19.07 0.17
C LEU A 176 3.72 19.17 1.46
N PRO A 177 4.96 19.67 1.38
CA PRO A 177 5.73 20.01 2.58
C PRO A 177 5.03 21.09 3.42
N ASN A 178 5.07 20.95 4.74
CA ASN A 178 4.43 21.89 5.66
C ASN A 178 4.97 23.32 5.51
N GLU A 179 6.25 23.48 5.23
CA GLU A 179 6.88 24.78 4.98
C GLU A 179 6.31 25.51 3.76
N TYR A 180 5.98 24.78 2.68
CA TYR A 180 5.38 25.33 1.49
C TYR A 180 3.93 25.77 1.76
N ILE A 181 3.18 24.93 2.48
CA ILE A 181 1.80 25.22 2.91
C ILE A 181 1.78 26.50 3.75
N ALA A 182 2.67 26.59 4.74
CA ALA A 182 2.77 27.74 5.63
C ALA A 182 3.17 29.01 4.88
N ALA A 183 4.19 28.94 4.01
CA ALA A 183 4.68 30.10 3.26
C ALA A 183 3.63 30.67 2.28
N ASN A 184 2.71 29.83 1.80
CA ASN A 184 1.65 30.22 0.87
C ASN A 184 0.27 30.40 1.53
N ASN A 185 0.18 30.30 2.86
CA ASN A 185 -1.07 30.40 3.63
C ASN A 185 -2.19 29.47 3.11
N LEU A 186 -1.84 28.23 2.75
CA LEU A 186 -2.80 27.26 2.22
C LEU A 186 -3.57 26.60 3.36
N SER A 187 -4.86 26.92 3.49
CA SER A 187 -5.76 26.29 4.46
C SER A 187 -6.42 25.03 3.89
N GLY A 188 -6.53 23.96 4.69
CA GLY A 188 -7.24 22.74 4.30
C GLY A 188 -6.46 21.81 3.35
N THR A 189 -5.19 22.10 3.10
CA THR A 189 -4.31 21.24 2.30
C THR A 189 -3.62 20.20 3.18
N PRO A 190 -3.71 18.89 2.86
CA PRO A 190 -2.96 17.87 3.56
C PRO A 190 -1.44 18.08 3.46
N GLY A 191 -0.78 18.05 4.63
CA GLY A 191 0.65 18.26 4.76
C GLY A 191 1.48 17.00 4.96
N ASN A 192 2.57 17.16 5.71
CA ASN A 192 3.57 16.14 6.07
C ASN A 192 4.34 15.53 4.89
N GLY A 193 4.28 16.16 3.71
CA GLY A 193 5.03 15.73 2.54
C GLY A 193 4.66 14.32 2.04
N PRO A 194 5.35 13.82 1.01
CA PRO A 194 4.89 12.67 0.25
C PRO A 194 5.33 11.31 0.80
N PHE A 195 5.86 11.21 2.02
CA PHE A 195 6.41 9.96 2.54
C PHE A 195 5.66 9.45 3.77
N ARG A 196 5.35 8.15 3.79
CA ARG A 196 4.71 7.42 4.90
C ARG A 196 5.44 6.11 5.13
N GLU A 197 5.68 5.77 6.40
CA GLU A 197 6.28 4.49 6.80
C GLU A 197 5.41 3.85 7.87
N PHE A 198 4.91 2.64 7.60
CA PHE A 198 4.26 1.83 8.63
C PHE A 198 5.32 1.09 9.44
N VAL A 199 5.31 1.27 10.75
CA VAL A 199 6.29 0.72 11.69
C VAL A 199 5.62 -0.31 12.59
N VAL A 200 6.24 -1.48 12.71
CA VAL A 200 5.79 -2.53 13.64
C VAL A 200 6.81 -2.66 14.78
N SER A 201 6.30 -2.62 16.00
CA SER A 201 7.07 -2.83 17.22
C SER A 201 6.60 -4.07 17.97
N LEU A 202 7.52 -4.74 18.67
CA LEU A 202 7.27 -5.84 19.59
C LEU A 202 7.83 -5.46 20.95
N ASP A 203 6.96 -5.38 21.97
CA ASP A 203 7.29 -4.92 23.32
C ASP A 203 8.06 -3.58 23.34
N GLY A 204 7.72 -2.67 22.42
CA GLY A 204 8.32 -1.35 22.28
C GLY A 204 9.58 -1.28 21.41
N GLU A 205 10.16 -2.40 20.96
CA GLU A 205 11.28 -2.41 20.01
C GLU A 205 10.79 -2.54 18.57
N VAL A 206 11.31 -1.74 17.63
CA VAL A 206 10.93 -1.84 16.21
C VAL A 206 11.46 -3.12 15.59
N VAL A 207 10.57 -4.02 15.16
CA VAL A 207 10.93 -5.32 14.60
C VAL A 207 10.84 -5.39 13.08
N GLY A 208 10.14 -4.44 12.46
CA GLY A 208 10.03 -4.32 11.01
C GLY A 208 9.31 -3.05 10.58
N ALA A 209 9.34 -2.80 9.28
CA ALA A 209 8.63 -1.69 8.65
C ALA A 209 8.01 -2.12 7.32
N VAL A 210 7.08 -1.33 6.81
CA VAL A 210 6.46 -1.49 5.50
C VAL A 210 6.30 -0.12 4.84
N TRP A 211 6.76 -0.03 3.60
CA TRP A 211 6.50 1.12 2.74
C TRP A 211 5.45 0.71 1.71
N PRO A 212 4.18 1.10 1.91
CA PRO A 212 3.06 0.54 1.17
C PRO A 212 3.11 0.91 -0.30
N PHE A 213 2.60 0.00 -1.13
CA PHE A 213 2.33 0.27 -2.52
C PHE A 213 1.28 1.38 -2.61
N THR A 214 1.48 2.32 -3.52
CA THR A 214 0.58 3.46 -3.70
C THR A 214 -0.67 3.04 -4.47
N VAL A 215 -1.62 2.46 -3.74
CA VAL A 215 -2.97 2.18 -4.25
C VAL A 215 -3.68 3.49 -4.56
N ILE A 216 -4.29 3.57 -5.74
CA ILE A 216 -5.21 4.64 -6.12
C ILE A 216 -6.62 4.05 -6.09
N PHE A 217 -7.50 4.56 -5.23
CA PHE A 217 -8.87 4.04 -5.15
C PHE A 217 -9.69 4.42 -6.39
N THR A 218 -10.80 3.73 -6.61
CA THR A 218 -11.61 3.84 -7.85
C THR A 218 -12.25 5.21 -8.08
N GLY A 219 -12.27 6.08 -7.07
CA GLY A 219 -12.67 7.48 -7.17
C GLY A 219 -11.50 8.48 -7.27
N GLY A 220 -10.27 8.02 -7.06
CA GLY A 220 -9.11 8.88 -6.84
C GLY A 220 -8.58 9.54 -8.11
N ILE A 221 -8.06 10.76 -7.95
CA ILE A 221 -7.44 11.60 -8.98
C ILE A 221 -8.41 12.00 -10.09
N ASN A 222 -8.77 11.05 -10.95
CA ASN A 222 -9.81 11.18 -11.98
C ASN A 222 -10.60 9.85 -12.04
N PRO A 223 -11.87 9.83 -11.61
CA PRO A 223 -12.66 8.59 -11.53
C PRO A 223 -12.97 7.96 -12.89
N LEU A 224 -12.80 8.71 -13.99
CA LEU A 224 -13.02 8.18 -15.35
C LEU A 224 -11.91 7.23 -15.80
N LEU A 225 -10.73 7.29 -15.18
CA LEU A 225 -9.60 6.39 -15.48
C LEU A 225 -9.92 4.94 -15.08
N TRP A 226 -10.69 4.74 -14.01
CA TRP A 226 -10.79 3.45 -13.34
C TRP A 226 -11.98 2.60 -13.82
N ARG A 227 -12.41 2.77 -15.07
CA ARG A 227 -13.60 2.09 -15.63
C ARG A 227 -13.36 1.60 -17.06
N PRO A 228 -13.55 0.31 -17.36
CA PRO A 228 -13.88 -0.81 -16.46
C PRO A 228 -12.65 -1.42 -15.76
N ILE A 229 -11.44 -0.95 -16.07
CA ILE A 229 -10.19 -1.44 -15.46
C ILE A 229 -9.88 -0.56 -14.25
N THR A 230 -9.94 -1.11 -13.04
CA THR A 230 -9.62 -0.35 -11.83
C THR A 230 -8.11 -0.28 -11.58
N ALA A 231 -7.68 0.64 -10.71
CA ALA A 231 -6.26 0.76 -10.40
C ALA A 231 -5.72 -0.52 -9.73
N ILE A 232 -4.43 -0.79 -9.90
CA ILE A 232 -3.75 -1.92 -9.25
C ILE A 232 -4.01 -1.86 -7.73
N GLY A 233 -4.46 -2.98 -7.15
CA GLY A 233 -4.68 -3.12 -5.71
C GLY A 233 -5.94 -2.45 -5.13
N SER A 234 -6.75 -1.77 -5.96
CA SER A 234 -7.92 -1.01 -5.48
C SER A 234 -9.07 -1.85 -4.90
N PHE A 235 -9.15 -3.13 -5.24
CA PHE A 235 -10.11 -4.09 -4.64
C PHE A 235 -9.47 -5.15 -3.75
N ASP A 236 -8.16 -5.31 -3.87
CA ASP A 236 -7.38 -6.36 -3.19
C ASP A 236 -6.03 -5.73 -2.84
N LEU A 237 -5.98 -5.09 -1.66
CA LEU A 237 -4.79 -4.35 -1.23
C LEU A 237 -3.63 -5.32 -0.98
N PRO A 238 -2.39 -4.95 -1.31
CA PRO A 238 -1.24 -5.79 -1.01
C PRO A 238 -1.04 -6.00 0.50
N THR A 239 -0.56 -7.20 0.85
CA THR A 239 -0.14 -7.55 2.21
C THR A 239 1.38 -7.65 2.28
N TYR A 240 1.91 -7.56 3.51
CA TYR A 240 3.36 -7.54 3.73
C TYR A 240 3.75 -8.44 4.89
N ASP A 241 4.75 -9.29 4.66
CA ASP A 241 5.27 -10.21 5.67
C ASP A 241 6.45 -9.59 6.43
N ILE A 242 6.42 -9.72 7.75
CA ILE A 242 7.52 -9.39 8.66
C ILE A 242 7.91 -10.67 9.41
N GLU A 243 9.17 -11.08 9.26
CA GLU A 243 9.68 -12.32 9.86
C GLU A 243 9.98 -12.11 11.37
N ILE A 244 9.12 -12.66 12.22
CA ILE A 244 9.19 -12.55 13.70
C ILE A 244 10.00 -13.68 14.32
N THR A 245 10.31 -14.75 13.57
CA THR A 245 11.08 -15.92 14.07
C THR A 245 12.35 -15.56 14.84
N PRO A 246 13.19 -14.59 14.44
CA PRO A 246 14.37 -14.19 15.23
C PRO A 246 14.06 -13.77 16.68
N PHE A 247 12.84 -13.30 16.95
CA PHE A 247 12.39 -12.80 18.25
C PHE A 247 11.68 -13.86 19.09
N LEU A 248 11.45 -15.09 18.58
CA LEU A 248 10.75 -16.14 19.32
C LEU A 248 11.36 -16.41 20.70
N GLY A 249 12.68 -16.32 20.84
CA GLY A 249 13.36 -16.43 22.13
C GLY A 249 12.91 -15.42 23.21
N LYS A 250 12.35 -14.27 22.81
CA LYS A 250 11.78 -13.27 23.72
C LYS A 250 10.31 -13.52 24.05
N ILE A 251 9.56 -14.20 23.17
CA ILE A 251 8.09 -14.28 23.23
C ILE A 251 7.52 -15.69 23.50
N LEU A 252 8.39 -16.68 23.74
CA LEU A 252 8.02 -18.06 24.09
C LEU A 252 7.94 -18.30 25.62
N ASP A 253 7.99 -17.24 26.44
CA ASP A 253 8.03 -17.36 27.90
C ASP A 253 6.67 -17.69 28.54
N GLY A 254 5.61 -17.73 27.74
CA GLY A 254 4.25 -18.04 28.17
C GLY A 254 3.51 -16.84 28.78
N LYS A 255 4.05 -15.63 28.68
CA LYS A 255 3.38 -14.39 29.09
C LYS A 255 2.71 -13.69 27.90
N SER A 256 2.07 -12.57 28.19
CA SER A 256 1.48 -11.67 27.18
C SER A 256 2.55 -10.71 26.68
N HIS A 257 2.57 -10.48 25.37
CA HIS A 257 3.46 -9.55 24.65
C HIS A 257 2.62 -8.56 23.84
N LYS A 258 3.23 -7.48 23.37
CA LYS A 258 2.53 -6.41 22.66
C LYS A 258 3.10 -6.18 21.27
N PHE A 259 2.26 -6.26 20.25
CA PHE A 259 2.53 -5.58 19.00
C PHE A 259 2.09 -4.13 19.10
N GLY A 260 2.89 -3.23 18.53
CA GLY A 260 2.53 -1.82 18.37
C GLY A 260 2.66 -1.37 16.92
N PHE A 261 1.69 -0.59 16.46
CA PHE A 261 1.54 -0.14 15.09
C PHE A 261 1.48 1.39 15.04
N ASN A 262 2.33 2.00 14.21
CA ASN A 262 2.36 3.44 13.99
C ASN A 262 2.65 3.73 12.52
N VAL A 263 2.23 4.90 12.04
CA VAL A 263 2.60 5.38 10.70
C VAL A 263 3.35 6.71 10.81
N THR A 264 4.61 6.72 10.40
CA THR A 264 5.44 7.92 10.34
C THR A 264 4.84 8.92 9.36
N ASN A 265 4.80 10.19 9.76
CA ASN A 265 4.21 11.32 9.02
C ASN A 265 2.71 11.19 8.74
N ALA A 266 2.00 10.23 9.37
CA ALA A 266 0.59 10.05 9.13
C ALA A 266 -0.25 11.29 9.42
N LEU A 267 -1.20 11.50 8.54
CA LEU A 267 -2.46 12.18 8.77
C LEU A 267 -3.55 11.13 8.93
N ASN A 268 -4.76 11.57 9.20
CA ASN A 268 -5.93 10.70 9.28
C ASN A 268 -6.39 10.30 7.86
N VAL A 269 -6.86 9.08 7.60
CA VAL A 269 -7.05 7.92 8.49
C VAL A 269 -6.30 6.72 7.93
N TRP A 270 -5.57 5.98 8.77
CA TRP A 270 -4.94 4.70 8.41
C TRP A 270 -5.62 3.54 9.10
N TYR A 271 -6.21 2.64 8.32
CA TYR A 271 -6.70 1.36 8.80
C TYR A 271 -5.61 0.30 8.71
N ILE A 272 -5.40 -0.41 9.82
CA ILE A 272 -4.40 -1.46 9.96
C ILE A 272 -5.06 -2.74 10.47
N ASP A 273 -4.68 -3.87 9.88
CA ASP A 273 -5.01 -5.20 10.37
C ASP A 273 -3.80 -6.12 10.21
N ALA A 274 -3.73 -7.22 10.96
CA ALA A 274 -2.61 -8.14 10.88
C ALA A 274 -2.96 -9.57 11.30
N ASN A 275 -2.23 -10.53 10.75
CA ASN A 275 -2.33 -11.95 11.07
C ASN A 275 -0.95 -12.48 11.49
N LEU A 276 -0.85 -13.05 12.69
CA LEU A 276 0.34 -13.73 13.14
C LEU A 276 0.26 -15.21 12.77
N HIS A 277 1.03 -15.59 11.75
CA HIS A 277 1.19 -16.96 11.26
C HIS A 277 2.22 -17.70 12.12
N LEU A 278 1.84 -18.85 12.69
CA LEU A 278 2.66 -19.64 13.61
C LEU A 278 2.82 -21.08 13.12
N TRP A 279 4.05 -21.57 13.17
CA TRP A 279 4.37 -22.98 12.95
C TRP A 279 4.75 -23.62 14.27
N LEU A 280 4.15 -24.76 14.57
CA LEU A 280 4.20 -25.40 15.88
C LEU A 280 4.94 -26.73 15.81
N ASP A 281 5.83 -26.95 16.78
CA ASP A 281 6.51 -28.22 16.93
C ASP A 281 5.55 -29.24 17.55
N LYS A 282 5.14 -30.23 16.76
CA LYS A 282 4.18 -31.27 17.18
C LYS A 282 4.81 -32.33 18.10
N GLN A 283 6.14 -32.39 18.16
CA GLN A 283 6.88 -33.38 18.95
C GLN A 283 7.44 -32.80 20.25
N SER A 284 7.39 -31.47 20.41
CA SER A 284 7.82 -30.79 21.64
C SER A 284 6.67 -29.99 22.25
N THR A 285 6.57 -30.02 23.58
CA THR A 285 5.65 -29.14 24.32
C THR A 285 6.20 -27.72 24.47
N LYS A 286 7.51 -27.54 24.28
CA LYS A 286 8.18 -26.23 24.39
C LYS A 286 9.40 -26.14 23.48
N THR A 287 9.56 -25.01 22.82
CA THR A 287 10.77 -24.64 22.08
C THR A 287 11.56 -23.61 22.89
N GLU A 288 12.86 -23.55 22.60
CA GLU A 288 13.76 -22.56 23.21
C GLU A 288 14.36 -21.71 22.11
N GLY A 289 14.61 -20.44 22.37
CA GLY A 289 15.27 -19.59 21.39
C GLY A 289 15.99 -18.42 22.02
N LYS A 290 16.78 -17.74 21.21
CA LYS A 290 17.48 -16.52 21.63
C LYS A 290 17.65 -15.59 20.45
N LEU A 291 17.35 -14.31 20.68
CA LEU A 291 17.74 -13.23 19.77
C LEU A 291 19.25 -12.99 19.90
N PHE A 292 19.98 -13.14 18.80
CA PHE A 292 21.43 -12.98 18.77
C PHE A 292 21.83 -11.54 18.45
N LYS A 293 21.23 -10.96 17.41
CA LYS A 293 21.49 -9.60 16.96
C LYS A 293 20.21 -8.98 16.43
N HIS A 294 19.96 -7.75 16.80
CA HIS A 294 18.91 -6.93 16.19
C HIS A 294 19.47 -5.52 15.96
N SER A 295 19.19 -4.97 14.80
CA SER A 295 19.58 -3.64 14.40
C SER A 295 18.44 -3.03 13.59
N SER A 296 17.87 -1.95 14.12
CA SER A 296 16.92 -1.10 13.41
C SER A 296 17.53 0.29 13.37
N LEU A 297 18.08 0.69 12.21
CA LEU A 297 18.64 2.02 12.07
C LEU A 297 17.51 3.07 12.00
N PRO A 298 17.72 4.29 12.51
CA PRO A 298 16.79 5.40 12.30
C PRO A 298 16.58 5.67 10.80
N LEU A 299 15.42 6.21 10.48
CA LEU A 299 15.10 6.64 9.11
C LEU A 299 16.08 7.73 8.66
N VAL A 300 16.75 7.52 7.53
CA VAL A 300 17.60 8.54 6.90
C VAL A 300 16.72 9.32 5.92
N VAL A 301 16.60 10.63 6.13
CA VAL A 301 15.70 11.50 5.36
C VAL A 301 16.51 12.65 4.74
N SER A 302 16.28 12.90 3.46
CA SER A 302 16.77 14.06 2.73
C SER A 302 15.60 14.75 2.06
N LEU A 303 15.38 16.01 2.43
CA LEU A 303 14.35 16.88 1.88
C LEU A 303 15.04 18.07 1.22
N VAL A 304 14.70 18.32 -0.04
CA VAL A 304 15.11 19.52 -0.78
C VAL A 304 13.86 20.17 -1.32
N SER A 305 13.77 21.48 -1.14
CA SER A 305 12.60 22.28 -1.45
C SER A 305 13.08 23.60 -2.04
N ASP A 306 12.54 23.96 -3.21
CA ASP A 306 12.84 25.22 -3.89
C ASP A 306 11.56 25.74 -4.52
N PHE A 307 11.03 26.84 -4.00
CA PHE A 307 9.76 27.39 -4.44
C PHE A 307 9.69 28.91 -4.36
N LYS A 308 8.87 29.49 -5.22
CA LYS A 308 8.52 30.92 -5.22
C LYS A 308 7.01 31.05 -5.41
N GLY A 309 6.34 31.51 -4.35
CA GLY A 309 4.88 31.48 -4.30
C GLY A 309 4.38 30.05 -4.51
N LEU A 310 3.42 29.87 -5.41
CA LEU A 310 2.79 28.57 -5.65
C LEU A 310 3.59 27.64 -6.59
N ASN A 311 4.64 28.12 -7.25
CA ASN A 311 5.47 27.30 -8.12
C ASN A 311 6.70 26.79 -7.37
N GLY A 312 7.04 25.51 -7.52
CA GLY A 312 8.16 24.94 -6.80
C GLY A 312 8.51 23.51 -7.16
N THR A 313 9.64 23.06 -6.65
CA THR A 313 10.16 21.70 -6.80
C THR A 313 10.51 21.12 -5.44
N PHE A 314 10.16 19.86 -5.23
CA PHE A 314 10.38 19.18 -3.96
C PHE A 314 10.98 17.80 -4.24
N LEU A 315 12.04 17.46 -3.53
CA LEU A 315 12.68 16.16 -3.60
C LEU A 315 12.72 15.56 -2.20
N THR A 316 12.04 14.43 -2.02
CA THR A 316 12.09 13.63 -0.81
C THR A 316 12.80 12.32 -1.10
N ARG A 317 13.88 12.03 -0.37
CA ARG A 317 14.57 10.74 -0.41
C ARG A 317 14.65 10.17 0.98
N THR A 318 14.30 8.89 1.12
CA THR A 318 14.42 8.20 2.41
C THR A 318 15.04 6.81 2.24
N SER A 319 15.73 6.34 3.27
CA SER A 319 16.22 4.96 3.36
C SER A 319 16.13 4.43 4.78
N ARG A 320 15.92 3.11 4.90
CA ARG A 320 15.91 2.37 6.17
C ARG A 320 16.46 0.97 5.97
N SER A 321 17.10 0.43 7.01
CA SER A 321 17.46 -0.97 7.09
C SER A 321 17.10 -1.54 8.47
N VAL A 322 16.46 -2.71 8.47
CA VAL A 322 16.15 -3.48 9.68
C VAL A 322 16.71 -4.88 9.51
N SER A 323 17.52 -5.34 10.44
CA SER A 323 18.08 -6.69 10.43
C SER A 323 17.96 -7.36 11.80
N SER A 324 17.49 -8.60 11.79
CA SER A 324 17.32 -9.42 12.98
C SER A 324 17.88 -10.81 12.76
N THR A 325 18.54 -11.36 13.76
CA THR A 325 19.10 -12.72 13.73
C THR A 325 18.87 -13.37 15.08
N GLY A 326 18.28 -14.55 15.06
CA GLY A 326 18.01 -15.36 16.24
C GLY A 326 17.98 -16.84 15.90
N TRP A 327 17.97 -17.68 16.92
CA TRP A 327 17.84 -19.13 16.74
C TRP A 327 16.72 -19.68 17.60
N VAL A 328 16.14 -20.79 17.15
CA VAL A 328 15.13 -21.56 17.86
C VAL A 328 15.49 -23.05 17.80
N LYS A 329 15.57 -23.69 18.96
CA LYS A 329 15.75 -25.13 19.12
C LYS A 329 14.38 -25.78 19.26
N SER A 330 14.11 -26.70 18.33
CA SER A 330 12.91 -27.53 18.26
C SER A 330 13.30 -29.02 18.16
N SER A 331 12.31 -29.90 18.09
CA SER A 331 12.49 -31.33 17.77
C SER A 331 13.11 -31.55 16.38
N TYR A 332 12.94 -30.59 15.48
CA TYR A 332 13.58 -30.55 14.15
C TYR A 332 15.03 -30.03 14.22
N GLY A 333 15.50 -29.70 15.42
CA GLY A 333 16.84 -29.22 15.74
C GLY A 333 16.94 -27.70 15.83
N ASN A 334 18.17 -27.18 15.76
CA ASN A 334 18.47 -25.76 15.93
C ASN A 334 18.34 -24.97 14.61
N ILE A 335 17.34 -24.12 14.53
CA ILE A 335 16.98 -23.32 13.36
C ILE A 335 17.47 -21.89 13.59
N THR A 336 18.46 -21.44 12.82
CA THR A 336 18.90 -20.04 12.89
C THR A 336 18.25 -19.24 11.77
N THR A 337 17.55 -18.17 12.10
CA THR A 337 16.87 -17.29 11.14
C THR A 337 17.50 -15.91 11.15
N ARG A 338 17.85 -15.41 9.97
CA ARG A 338 18.26 -14.04 9.73
C ARG A 338 17.29 -13.37 8.77
N SER A 339 16.66 -12.30 9.24
CA SER A 339 15.77 -11.45 8.45
C SER A 339 16.43 -10.09 8.19
N ILE A 340 16.23 -9.56 7.00
CA ILE A 340 16.68 -8.23 6.58
C ILE A 340 15.56 -7.59 5.77
N GLN A 341 15.28 -6.32 6.05
CA GLN A 341 14.48 -5.45 5.22
C GLN A 341 15.29 -4.20 4.88
N ASP A 342 15.45 -3.91 3.59
CA ASP A 342 16.14 -2.73 3.08
C ASP A 342 15.21 -1.92 2.19
N PHE A 343 15.12 -0.63 2.48
CA PHE A 343 14.16 0.27 1.86
C PHE A 343 14.84 1.50 1.24
N TYR A 344 14.38 1.88 0.06
CA TYR A 344 14.78 3.12 -0.61
C TYR A 344 13.60 3.81 -1.31
N TYR A 345 13.46 5.10 -1.06
CA TYR A 345 12.34 5.92 -1.51
C TYR A 345 12.89 7.17 -2.18
N SER A 346 12.24 7.55 -3.28
CA SER A 346 12.45 8.84 -3.91
C SER A 346 11.12 9.36 -4.41
N ASN A 347 10.84 10.63 -4.16
CA ASN A 347 9.71 11.37 -4.73
C ASN A 347 10.21 12.73 -5.18
N ALA A 348 10.11 12.99 -6.48
CA ALA A 348 10.32 14.29 -7.08
C ALA A 348 8.95 14.87 -7.46
N MET A 349 8.62 16.00 -6.87
CA MET A 349 7.36 16.70 -7.10
C MET A 349 7.64 18.08 -7.71
N PHE A 350 6.84 18.46 -8.70
CA PHE A 350 6.90 19.76 -9.35
C PHE A 350 5.51 20.40 -9.32
N LEU A 351 5.44 21.66 -8.85
CA LEU A 351 4.28 22.52 -8.93
C LEU A 351 4.55 23.66 -9.91
N GLY A 352 3.66 23.82 -10.89
CA GLY A 352 3.73 24.86 -11.90
C GLY A 352 2.36 25.50 -12.16
N LYS A 353 2.34 26.50 -13.05
CA LYS A 353 1.13 27.25 -13.42
C LYS A 353 0.39 27.80 -12.20
N ASP A 354 1.15 28.35 -11.26
CA ASP A 354 0.67 28.89 -9.98
C ASP A 354 -0.08 27.85 -9.15
N GLY A 355 0.49 26.64 -9.10
CA GLY A 355 -0.05 25.50 -8.35
C GLY A 355 -1.10 24.68 -9.09
N ASN A 356 -1.56 25.12 -10.27
CA ASN A 356 -2.58 24.39 -11.04
C ASN A 356 -2.05 23.14 -11.73
N MET A 357 -0.74 23.00 -11.89
CA MET A 357 -0.12 21.82 -12.48
C MET A 357 0.75 21.13 -11.44
N GLN A 358 0.53 19.84 -11.22
CA GLN A 358 1.34 19.02 -10.34
C GLN A 358 1.87 17.79 -11.07
N ILE A 359 3.17 17.55 -10.93
CA ILE A 359 3.84 16.32 -11.39
C ILE A 359 4.45 15.63 -10.18
N VAL A 360 4.23 14.33 -10.05
CA VAL A 360 4.86 13.48 -9.02
C VAL A 360 5.54 12.32 -9.73
N ASN A 361 6.83 12.13 -9.45
CA ASN A 361 7.59 10.95 -9.86
C ASN A 361 8.14 10.26 -8.61
N GLN A 362 7.47 9.18 -8.22
CA GLN A 362 7.75 8.41 -7.03
C GLN A 362 8.30 7.03 -7.39
N LYS A 363 9.27 6.57 -6.58
CA LYS A 363 9.80 5.21 -6.64
C LYS A 363 10.03 4.68 -5.23
N ILE A 364 9.36 3.59 -4.88
CA ILE A 364 9.63 2.79 -3.68
C ILE A 364 10.38 1.53 -4.10
N ILE A 365 11.47 1.21 -3.40
CA ILE A 365 12.19 -0.06 -3.48
C ILE A 365 12.09 -0.69 -2.09
N PHE A 366 11.56 -1.91 -2.05
CA PHE A 366 11.45 -2.71 -0.84
C PHE A 366 12.09 -4.06 -1.13
N ASN A 367 13.28 -4.27 -0.57
CA ASN A 367 13.97 -5.54 -0.62
C ASN A 367 13.85 -6.23 0.75
N ASP A 368 13.49 -7.50 0.75
CA ASP A 368 13.48 -8.33 1.94
C ASP A 368 14.22 -9.64 1.69
N SER A 369 14.86 -10.15 2.73
CA SER A 369 15.51 -11.45 2.69
C SER A 369 15.39 -12.17 4.02
N VAL A 370 15.14 -13.48 3.94
CA VAL A 370 15.08 -14.39 5.07
C VAL A 370 16.02 -15.55 4.76
N HIS A 371 17.05 -15.70 5.59
CA HIS A 371 17.98 -16.82 5.55
C HIS A 371 17.72 -17.73 6.73
N ILE A 372 17.50 -19.01 6.46
CA ILE A 372 17.20 -20.03 7.46
C ILE A 372 18.26 -21.12 7.35
N ASN A 373 19.05 -21.29 8.41
CA ASN A 373 20.04 -22.34 8.51
C ASN A 373 19.47 -23.46 9.39
N LEU A 374 19.33 -24.64 8.79
CA LEU A 374 18.92 -25.87 9.47
C LEU A 374 20.15 -26.69 9.92
N PRO A 375 20.01 -27.58 10.93
CA PRO A 375 21.10 -28.44 11.39
C PRO A 375 21.67 -29.38 10.32
N SER A 376 20.87 -29.74 9.32
CA SER A 376 21.21 -30.68 8.25
C SER A 376 22.12 -30.09 7.16
N SER A 377 22.74 -28.92 7.38
CA SER A 377 23.49 -28.12 6.39
C SER A 377 22.64 -27.57 5.24
N TYR A 378 21.32 -27.74 5.27
CA TYR A 378 20.41 -27.09 4.33
C TYR A 378 20.24 -25.62 4.71
N VAL A 379 20.56 -24.74 3.75
CA VAL A 379 20.31 -23.31 3.83
C VAL A 379 19.13 -23.00 2.94
N HIS A 380 18.02 -22.60 3.55
CA HIS A 380 16.91 -22.03 2.83
C HIS A 380 17.08 -20.51 2.81
N SER A 381 16.94 -19.91 1.63
CA SER A 381 16.89 -18.46 1.52
C SER A 381 15.66 -18.08 0.74
N LEU A 382 14.99 -17.03 1.18
CA LEU A 382 13.96 -16.33 0.43
C LEU A 382 14.43 -14.89 0.29
N THR A 383 14.42 -14.38 -0.93
CA THR A 383 14.76 -12.99 -1.24
C THR A 383 13.66 -12.45 -2.12
N SER A 384 13.16 -11.27 -1.79
CA SER A 384 12.18 -10.57 -2.60
C SER A 384 12.67 -9.16 -2.88
N HIS A 385 12.61 -8.77 -4.15
CA HIS A 385 12.92 -7.42 -4.61
C HIS A 385 11.65 -6.82 -5.19
N LYS A 386 11.10 -5.82 -4.51
CA LYS A 386 9.88 -5.11 -4.91
C LYS A 386 10.23 -3.70 -5.37
N THR A 387 9.58 -3.25 -6.44
CA THR A 387 9.70 -1.88 -6.93
C THR A 387 8.33 -1.35 -7.31
N PHE A 388 7.95 -0.22 -6.70
CA PHE A 388 6.68 0.45 -6.92
C PHE A 388 6.92 1.84 -7.53
N PRO A 389 6.95 1.97 -8.86
CA PRO A 389 6.95 3.26 -9.51
C PRO A 389 5.55 3.86 -9.57
N LEU A 390 5.47 5.19 -9.41
CA LEU A 390 4.29 5.99 -9.69
C LEU A 390 4.73 7.26 -10.42
N TYR A 391 4.10 7.52 -11.56
CA TYR A 391 4.11 8.82 -12.20
C TYR A 391 2.68 9.37 -12.17
N LEU A 392 2.54 10.64 -11.78
CA LEU A 392 1.28 11.35 -11.79
C LEU A 392 1.51 12.73 -12.42
N TYR A 393 0.66 13.08 -13.36
CA TYR A 393 0.53 14.41 -13.92
C TYR A 393 -0.92 14.86 -13.74
N THR A 394 -1.12 16.04 -13.18
CA THR A 394 -2.41 16.71 -13.12
C THR A 394 -2.26 18.17 -13.55
N ASP A 395 -3.27 18.68 -14.26
CA ASP A 395 -3.31 20.07 -14.71
C ASP A 395 -4.75 20.57 -14.71
N PHE A 396 -4.99 21.62 -13.94
CA PHE A 396 -6.27 22.29 -13.80
C PHE A 396 -6.32 23.54 -14.67
N LEU A 397 -7.22 23.54 -15.66
CA LEU A 397 -7.41 24.65 -16.58
C LEU A 397 -8.77 25.29 -16.33
N GLY A 398 -8.77 26.47 -15.71
CA GLY A 398 -10.00 27.24 -15.46
C GLY A 398 -10.67 27.67 -16.77
N GLN A 399 -11.99 27.46 -16.88
CA GLN A 399 -12.81 27.85 -18.04
C GLN A 399 -13.81 28.97 -17.70
N GLY A 400 -13.80 29.47 -16.46
CA GLY A 400 -14.75 30.49 -15.97
C GLY A 400 -16.07 29.89 -15.48
N ASN A 401 -16.89 30.71 -14.81
CA ASN A 401 -18.21 30.30 -14.29
C ASN A 401 -18.20 29.01 -13.43
N GLY A 402 -17.19 28.87 -12.56
CA GLY A 402 -17.02 27.68 -11.73
C GLY A 402 -16.70 26.40 -12.52
N THR A 403 -16.29 26.52 -13.78
CA THR A 403 -15.96 25.39 -14.66
C THR A 403 -14.45 25.27 -14.81
N TYR A 404 -13.93 24.04 -14.72
CA TYR A 404 -12.53 23.73 -15.00
C TYR A 404 -12.39 22.41 -15.77
N LEU A 405 -11.32 22.31 -16.54
CA LEU A 405 -10.87 21.10 -17.20
C LEU A 405 -9.70 20.52 -16.39
N LEU A 406 -9.85 19.29 -15.91
CA LEU A 406 -8.77 18.52 -15.29
C LEU A 406 -8.19 17.57 -16.34
N ILE A 407 -6.89 17.67 -16.59
CA ILE A 407 -6.11 16.73 -17.40
C ILE A 407 -5.32 15.85 -16.45
N THR A 408 -5.26 14.55 -16.73
CA THR A 408 -4.61 13.57 -15.84
C THR A 408 -3.86 12.52 -16.64
N ASN A 409 -2.59 12.27 -16.30
CA ASN A 409 -1.85 11.09 -16.74
C ASN A 409 -1.29 10.35 -15.53
N VAL A 410 -1.39 9.03 -15.50
CA VAL A 410 -0.94 8.18 -14.41
C VAL A 410 -0.21 6.97 -14.97
N ASP A 411 1.01 6.72 -14.51
CA ASP A 411 1.65 5.41 -14.66
C ASP A 411 1.87 4.80 -13.27
N LEU A 412 1.43 3.55 -13.08
CA LEU A 412 1.48 2.85 -11.80
C LEU A 412 2.06 1.44 -12.01
N GLY A 413 2.96 1.00 -11.13
CA GLY A 413 3.60 -0.31 -11.28
C GLY A 413 3.75 -1.08 -9.98
N PHE A 414 3.42 -2.37 -10.02
CA PHE A 414 3.77 -3.35 -9.00
C PHE A 414 4.72 -4.39 -9.61
N ILE A 415 6.00 -4.30 -9.26
CA ILE A 415 7.04 -5.19 -9.78
C ILE A 415 7.65 -5.95 -8.62
N GLU A 416 7.71 -7.27 -8.73
CA GLU A 416 8.30 -8.13 -7.70
C GLU A 416 9.12 -9.26 -8.35
N LYS A 417 10.26 -9.57 -7.77
CA LYS A 417 11.04 -10.78 -8.08
C LYS A 417 11.36 -11.50 -6.78
N LYS A 418 10.89 -12.74 -6.66
CA LYS A 418 11.23 -13.65 -5.58
C LYS A 418 12.23 -14.69 -6.08
N SER A 419 13.32 -14.86 -5.34
CA SER A 419 14.28 -15.93 -5.54
C SER A 419 14.51 -16.66 -4.23
N GLY A 420 14.58 -17.99 -4.26
CA GLY A 420 14.90 -18.72 -3.05
C GLY A 420 15.59 -20.05 -3.28
N LEU A 421 16.67 -20.28 -2.53
CA LEU A 421 17.32 -21.58 -2.49
C LEU A 421 16.43 -22.53 -1.68
N GLY A 422 15.92 -23.59 -2.32
CA GLY A 422 14.91 -24.48 -1.75
C GLY A 422 13.46 -23.98 -1.84
N PHE A 423 13.21 -22.84 -2.51
CA PHE A 423 11.86 -22.34 -2.82
C PHE A 423 11.70 -22.12 -4.33
N SER A 424 10.46 -21.92 -4.80
CA SER A 424 10.21 -21.61 -6.22
C SER A 424 10.50 -20.13 -6.50
N ASN A 425 11.27 -19.86 -7.56
CA ASN A 425 11.46 -18.51 -8.06
C ASN A 425 10.18 -18.00 -8.72
N SER A 426 9.85 -16.73 -8.52
CA SER A 426 8.74 -16.09 -9.22
C SER A 426 9.05 -14.65 -9.61
N SER A 427 8.41 -14.18 -10.67
CA SER A 427 8.43 -12.78 -11.07
C SER A 427 7.04 -12.28 -11.39
N LEU A 428 6.74 -11.06 -10.94
CA LEU A 428 5.52 -10.34 -11.21
C LEU A 428 5.87 -8.96 -11.77
N ARG A 429 5.22 -8.60 -12.87
CA ARG A 429 5.25 -7.25 -13.44
C ARG A 429 3.83 -6.87 -13.80
N ASN A 430 3.23 -6.03 -12.99
CA ASN A 430 1.91 -5.45 -13.21
C ASN A 430 2.07 -3.95 -13.44
N LEU A 431 1.89 -3.50 -14.67
CA LEU A 431 2.04 -2.10 -15.05
C LEU A 431 0.72 -1.58 -15.59
N GLN A 432 0.39 -0.35 -15.21
CA GLN A 432 -0.81 0.34 -15.63
C GLN A 432 -0.44 1.75 -16.08
N SER A 433 -1.03 2.17 -17.20
CA SER A 433 -0.93 3.53 -17.73
C SER A 433 -2.34 4.02 -18.00
N ALA A 434 -2.66 5.22 -17.55
CA ALA A 434 -3.98 5.81 -17.66
C ALA A 434 -3.86 7.28 -18.04
N GLU A 435 -4.76 7.73 -18.91
CA GLU A 435 -4.84 9.12 -19.34
C GLU A 435 -6.31 9.52 -19.42
N GLY A 436 -6.59 10.77 -19.11
CA GLY A 436 -7.96 11.25 -19.16
C GLY A 436 -8.10 12.73 -18.98
N ASN A 437 -9.28 13.21 -19.32
CA ASN A 437 -9.71 14.56 -19.06
C ASN A 437 -11.13 14.57 -18.50
N MET A 438 -11.44 15.56 -17.67
CA MET A 438 -12.80 15.78 -17.19
C MET A 438 -13.09 17.26 -17.07
N VAL A 439 -14.23 17.67 -17.61
CA VAL A 439 -14.81 19.00 -17.41
C VAL A 439 -15.73 18.93 -16.22
N VAL A 440 -15.44 19.73 -15.21
CA VAL A 440 -16.24 19.84 -13.99
C VAL A 440 -16.82 21.23 -13.92
N LYS A 441 -18.13 21.32 -13.65
CA LYS A 441 -18.81 22.58 -13.37
C LYS A 441 -19.33 22.53 -11.95
N ASN A 442 -18.86 23.48 -11.13
CA ASN A 442 -19.04 23.46 -9.69
C ASN A 442 -18.50 22.14 -9.12
N ASN A 443 -19.38 21.20 -8.78
CA ASN A 443 -19.02 19.89 -8.23
C ASN A 443 -19.53 18.71 -9.09
N LEU A 444 -19.98 18.97 -10.31
CA LEU A 444 -20.54 17.96 -11.21
C LEU A 444 -19.66 17.75 -12.42
N VAL A 445 -19.34 16.49 -12.71
CA VAL A 445 -18.69 16.09 -13.96
C VAL A 445 -19.70 16.25 -15.10
N VAL A 446 -19.40 17.15 -16.03
CA VAL A 446 -20.28 17.46 -17.18
C VAL A 446 -19.91 16.63 -18.40
N SER A 447 -18.62 16.43 -18.61
CA SER A 447 -18.09 15.61 -19.70
C SER A 447 -16.67 15.16 -19.37
N GLY A 448 -16.19 14.14 -20.07
CA GLY A 448 -14.82 13.68 -19.91
C GLY A 448 -14.59 12.36 -20.60
N LEU A 449 -13.31 12.00 -20.69
CA LEU A 449 -12.85 10.75 -21.27
C LEU A 449 -11.77 10.18 -20.35
N GLY A 450 -11.83 8.89 -20.08
CA GLY A 450 -10.75 8.15 -19.43
C GLY A 450 -10.37 6.94 -20.25
N SER A 451 -9.06 6.68 -20.31
CA SER A 451 -8.48 5.52 -20.96
C SER A 451 -7.46 4.89 -20.02
N THR A 452 -7.46 3.56 -19.97
CA THR A 452 -6.54 2.80 -19.13
C THR A 452 -6.04 1.58 -19.88
N GLN A 453 -4.75 1.32 -19.77
CA GLN A 453 -4.09 0.12 -20.25
C GLN A 453 -3.38 -0.56 -19.09
N GLN A 454 -3.49 -1.88 -19.01
CA GLN A 454 -2.78 -2.68 -18.01
C GLN A 454 -2.10 -3.88 -18.66
N VAL A 455 -0.84 -4.10 -18.29
CA VAL A 455 -0.04 -5.27 -18.66
C VAL A 455 0.35 -6.01 -17.38
N TYR A 456 -0.27 -7.16 -17.17
CA TYR A 456 0.03 -8.08 -16.08
C TYR A 456 0.85 -9.25 -16.62
N ARG A 457 2.01 -9.52 -16.01
CA ARG A 457 2.84 -10.69 -16.28
C ARG A 457 3.24 -11.34 -14.96
N TYR A 458 2.92 -12.62 -14.79
CA TYR A 458 3.39 -13.45 -13.70
C TYR A 458 4.05 -14.71 -14.27
N ASP A 459 5.21 -15.06 -13.71
CA ASP A 459 5.93 -16.29 -13.98
C ASP A 459 6.37 -16.89 -12.65
N GLY A 460 5.76 -18.03 -12.26
CA GLY A 460 6.13 -18.81 -11.08
C GLY A 460 6.82 -20.13 -11.44
N GLY A 461 7.41 -20.24 -12.63
CA GLY A 461 8.07 -21.44 -13.15
C GLY A 461 7.11 -22.54 -13.61
N LYS A 462 6.17 -22.97 -12.74
CA LYS A 462 5.13 -23.97 -13.06
C LYS A 462 3.85 -23.33 -13.59
N PHE A 463 3.52 -22.13 -13.12
CA PHE A 463 2.34 -21.38 -13.51
C PHE A 463 2.77 -20.01 -14.05
N CYS A 464 2.31 -19.68 -15.24
CA CYS A 464 2.52 -18.37 -15.83
C CYS A 464 1.16 -17.79 -16.23
N TYR A 465 1.02 -16.48 -16.05
CA TYR A 465 -0.18 -15.76 -16.43
C TYR A 465 0.21 -14.42 -17.04
N PHE A 466 -0.47 -14.09 -18.13
CA PHE A 466 -0.29 -12.88 -18.89
C PHE A 466 -1.67 -12.32 -19.23
N ARG A 467 -1.86 -11.02 -19.00
CA ARG A 467 -3.00 -10.28 -19.53
C ARG A 467 -2.56 -8.91 -19.97
N HIS A 468 -2.98 -8.50 -21.17
CA HIS A 468 -2.80 -7.16 -21.69
C HIS A 468 -4.16 -6.66 -22.12
N VAL A 469 -4.69 -5.72 -21.36
CA VAL A 469 -6.04 -5.19 -21.53
C VAL A 469 -5.97 -3.68 -21.66
N SER A 470 -6.83 -3.11 -22.50
CA SER A 470 -6.95 -1.68 -22.70
C SER A 470 -8.42 -1.29 -22.84
N SER A 471 -8.74 -0.13 -22.29
CA SER A 471 -10.07 0.45 -22.34
C SER A 471 -10.02 1.94 -22.63
N SER A 472 -11.07 2.44 -23.25
CA SER A 472 -11.33 3.86 -23.41
C SER A 472 -12.83 4.10 -23.33
N ASN A 473 -13.22 5.17 -22.63
CA ASN A 473 -14.62 5.56 -22.46
C ASN A 473 -15.54 4.42 -22.01
N CYS A 474 -15.17 3.74 -20.92
CA CYS A 474 -15.88 2.59 -20.37
C CYS A 474 -15.97 1.34 -21.28
N THR A 475 -15.31 1.35 -22.44
CA THR A 475 -15.33 0.23 -23.40
C THR A 475 -13.98 -0.47 -23.44
N ILE A 476 -13.97 -1.80 -23.36
CA ILE A 476 -12.74 -2.59 -23.60
C ILE A 476 -12.42 -2.53 -25.09
N LEU A 477 -11.25 -1.99 -25.43
CA LEU A 477 -10.77 -1.91 -26.82
C LEU A 477 -10.03 -3.18 -27.23
N TYR A 478 -9.29 -3.76 -26.28
CA TYR A 478 -8.47 -4.94 -26.51
C TYR A 478 -8.25 -5.69 -25.20
N ASP A 479 -8.28 -7.03 -25.26
CA ASP A 479 -7.98 -7.90 -24.14
C ASP A 479 -7.33 -9.20 -24.63
N LYS A 480 -6.05 -9.37 -24.31
CA LYS A 480 -5.29 -10.60 -24.64
C LYS A 480 -4.83 -11.28 -23.37
N VAL A 481 -5.27 -12.52 -23.23
CA VAL A 481 -4.91 -13.40 -22.11
C VAL A 481 -3.99 -14.51 -22.60
N GLY A 482 -3.02 -14.88 -21.78
CA GLY A 482 -2.13 -16.02 -22.01
C GLY A 482 -1.76 -16.70 -20.70
N SER A 483 -1.60 -18.02 -20.74
CA SER A 483 -1.22 -18.83 -19.56
C SER A 483 -0.06 -19.78 -19.82
N LYS A 484 0.59 -19.63 -20.98
CA LYS A 484 1.73 -20.46 -21.36
C LYS A 484 3.00 -19.85 -20.79
N CYS A 485 3.72 -20.63 -20.00
CA CYS A 485 5.12 -20.35 -19.77
C CYS A 485 5.83 -20.55 -21.11
N ASN A 486 6.30 -19.46 -21.71
CA ASN A 486 7.32 -19.61 -22.74
C ASN A 486 8.54 -20.14 -22.01
N LYS A 487 8.70 -21.48 -21.99
CA LYS A 487 10.03 -22.04 -21.85
C LYS A 487 10.81 -21.33 -22.93
N LYS A 488 11.76 -20.48 -22.56
CA LYS A 488 12.84 -20.19 -23.50
C LYS A 488 13.38 -21.57 -23.85
N SER A 489 13.02 -22.09 -25.04
CA SER A 489 13.99 -22.90 -25.72
C SER A 489 15.24 -22.06 -25.68
N LEU A 490 16.33 -22.55 -25.10
CA LEU A 490 17.62 -22.15 -25.60
C LEU A 490 17.60 -22.51 -27.09
N SER A 491 17.03 -21.63 -27.90
CA SER A 491 17.20 -21.69 -29.34
C SER A 491 18.66 -21.36 -29.53
N ASN A 492 19.43 -22.35 -29.99
CA ASN A 492 20.80 -22.23 -30.47
C ASN A 492 20.89 -21.22 -31.63
N LEU A 493 20.66 -19.95 -31.34
CA LEU A 493 20.80 -18.82 -32.27
C LEU A 493 21.90 -17.85 -31.84
N ASP A 494 22.65 -18.18 -30.78
CA ASP A 494 23.90 -17.51 -30.38
C ASP A 494 25.16 -18.23 -30.91
N PHE A 495 25.06 -18.99 -32.01
CA PHE A 495 26.19 -19.74 -32.57
C PHE A 495 26.44 -19.55 -34.08
N VAL A 496 26.12 -18.37 -34.65
CA VAL A 496 26.45 -18.08 -36.07
C VAL A 496 27.14 -16.72 -36.30
N LEU A 497 27.47 -15.92 -35.29
CA LEU A 497 28.21 -14.65 -35.50
C LEU A 497 29.67 -14.66 -35.02
N SER A 498 30.27 -15.83 -34.75
CA SER A 498 31.67 -15.96 -34.33
C SER A 498 32.57 -16.70 -35.34
N ARG A 499 32.20 -16.69 -36.63
CA ARG A 499 33.12 -17.08 -37.72
C ARG A 499 32.85 -16.25 -38.95
N LEU A 500 33.48 -15.09 -39.04
CA LEU A 500 34.01 -14.55 -40.29
C LEU A 500 34.96 -13.38 -39.95
N TRP A 501 36.24 -13.69 -40.14
CA TRP A 501 37.38 -12.81 -40.48
C TRP A 501 38.46 -12.48 -39.45
N PRO A 502 39.72 -12.43 -39.92
CA PRO A 502 40.90 -12.75 -39.14
C PRO A 502 41.75 -11.52 -38.79
N PHE A 503 42.71 -11.78 -37.90
CA PHE A 503 43.88 -10.99 -37.53
C PHE A 503 44.42 -9.98 -38.57
N GLY A 504 44.85 -8.81 -38.07
CA GLY A 504 45.94 -8.06 -38.72
C GLY A 504 46.12 -6.59 -38.36
N ALA A 505 47.03 -6.35 -37.41
CA ALA A 505 47.96 -5.20 -37.34
C ALA A 505 47.56 -3.82 -36.73
N ARG A 506 48.37 -3.49 -35.71
CA ARG A 506 48.72 -2.19 -35.08
C ARG A 506 48.71 -0.97 -36.02
N MET A 507 48.35 0.22 -35.50
CA MET A 507 49.34 1.24 -35.06
C MET A 507 48.71 2.55 -34.52
N ASN A 508 49.37 3.06 -33.47
CA ASN A 508 49.68 4.45 -33.11
C ASN A 508 48.66 5.40 -32.47
N PHE A 509 48.99 5.70 -31.21
CA PHE A 509 48.76 6.97 -30.52
C PHE A 509 49.40 8.16 -31.25
N ALA A 510 48.70 9.29 -31.28
CA ALA A 510 49.27 10.64 -31.21
C ALA A 510 48.22 11.59 -30.62
N GLY A 511 48.62 12.39 -29.65
CA GLY A 511 47.77 13.37 -28.96
C GLY A 511 47.87 14.79 -29.53
N LEU A 512 47.39 15.74 -28.70
CA LEU A 512 47.39 17.22 -28.82
C LEU A 512 46.32 17.80 -29.77
N ARG A 513 45.68 18.95 -29.51
CA ARG A 513 45.81 19.99 -28.47
C ARG A 513 44.55 20.87 -28.48
N PHE A 514 44.39 21.61 -27.38
CA PHE A 514 43.56 22.81 -27.21
C PHE A 514 43.63 23.82 -28.37
N THR A 515 42.47 24.38 -28.69
CA THR A 515 42.21 25.83 -28.81
C THR A 515 40.82 26.11 -28.28
#